data_AF-A0A959K3Y3-F1
#
_entry.id   AF-A0A959K3Y3-F1
#
_cell.length_a   1.000
_cell.length_b   1.000
_cell.length_c   1.000
_cell.angle_alpha   90.00
_cell.angle_beta   90.00
_cell.angle_gamma   90.00
#
_symmetry.space_group_name_H-M   'P 1'
#
loop_
_entity.id
_entity.type
_entity.pdbx_description
1 polymer ?
#
loop_
_entity_poly.entity_id
_entity_poly.type
_entity_poly.pdbx_seq_one_letter_code
_entity_poly.pdbx_strand_id
1 'polypeptide(L)'
;TQVGAEALYRFGSREQLYIGARYNNASGQLPGEETNKVSVDRVNIGAGWYLTNNILTKIEYVSQNYNDYPTQMNENGAKFHGINIEAVVAF
;
A
#
# COMPACT_ATOMS: atom_id res chain seq x y z
N THR A 1 -16.52 4.49 -1.06
CA THR A 1 -16.21 3.84 0.24
C THR A 1 -14.72 3.65 0.35
N GLN A 2 -14.14 3.67 1.54
CA GLN A 2 -12.74 3.32 1.73
C GLN A 2 -12.62 2.30 2.86
N VAL A 3 -11.83 1.26 2.64
CA VAL A 3 -11.54 0.19 3.60
C VAL A 3 -10.04 0.02 3.67
N GLY A 4 -9.51 0.01 4.89
CA GLY A 4 -8.11 -0.27 5.16
C GLY A 4 -7.99 -1.29 6.28
N ALA A 5 -7.07 -2.23 6.13
CA ALA A 5 -6.69 -3.18 7.15
C ALA A 5 -5.18 -3.33 7.18
N GLU A 6 -4.61 -3.46 8.37
CA GLU A 6 -3.19 -3.68 8.56
C GLU A 6 -2.98 -4.68 9.70
N ALA A 7 -2.01 -5.56 9.51
CA ALA A 7 -1.47 -6.41 10.55
C ALA A 7 0.05 -6.31 10.53
N LEU A 8 0.64 -6.17 11.72
CA LEU A 8 2.08 -6.08 11.88
C LEU A 8 2.50 -6.83 13.13
N TYR A 9 3.58 -7.59 13.02
CA TYR A 9 4.19 -8.31 14.13
C TYR A 9 5.64 -7.87 14.30
N ARG A 10 5.97 -7.42 15.52
CA ARG A 10 7.33 -7.00 15.92
C ARG A 10 8.02 -8.12 16.68
N PHE A 11 9.32 -8.27 16.44
CA PHE A 11 10.14 -9.31 17.07
C PHE A 11 11.62 -8.91 17.10
N GLY A 12 12.43 -9.77 17.74
CA GLY A 12 13.85 -9.51 18.02
C GLY A 12 14.08 -9.12 19.47
N SER A 13 15.34 -9.15 19.91
CA SER A 13 15.73 -8.90 21.31
C SER A 13 15.32 -7.52 21.85
N ARG A 14 15.04 -6.57 20.96
CA ARG A 14 14.60 -5.22 21.27
C ARG A 14 13.40 -4.81 20.40
N GLU A 15 12.63 -5.77 19.90
CA GLU A 15 11.50 -5.54 18.97
C GLU A 15 11.89 -4.74 17.71
N GLN A 16 13.15 -4.89 17.28
CA GLN A 16 13.74 -4.07 16.22
C GLN A 16 13.39 -4.54 14.80
N LEU A 17 12.82 -5.73 14.65
CA LEU A 17 12.38 -6.26 13.35
C LEU A 17 10.86 -6.31 13.32
N TYR A 18 10.27 -6.12 12.14
CA TYR A 18 8.86 -6.40 11.93
C TYR A 18 8.60 -7.03 10.58
N ILE A 19 7.51 -7.78 10.52
CA ILE A 19 6.83 -8.16 9.28
C ILE A 19 5.40 -7.64 9.34
N GLY A 20 4.84 -7.27 8.19
CA GLY A 20 3.48 -6.77 8.13
C GLY A 20 2.87 -6.91 6.76
N ALA A 21 1.54 -6.85 6.76
CA ALA A 21 0.74 -6.76 5.56
C ALA A 21 -0.32 -5.68 5.73
N ARG A 22 -0.60 -4.97 4.64
CA ARG A 22 -1.61 -3.93 4.57
C ARG A 22 -2.48 -4.17 3.34
N TYR A 23 -3.78 -4.07 3.51
CA TYR A 23 -4.77 -4.04 2.44
C TYR A 23 -5.48 -2.70 2.45
N ASN A 24 -5.58 -2.05 1.30
CA ASN A 24 -6.31 -0.79 1.11
C ASN A 24 -7.24 -0.96 -0.09
N ASN A 25 -8.48 -0.50 0.03
CA ASN A 25 -9.41 -0.37 -1.07
C ASN A 25 -10.14 0.96 -0.98
N ALA A 26 -10.18 1.69 -2.08
CA ALA A 26 -10.96 2.90 -2.21
C ALA A 26 -11.84 2.77 -3.44
N SER A 27 -13.12 3.11 -3.30
CA SER A 27 -14.10 3.16 -4.38
C SER A 27 -14.87 4.47 -4.38
N GLY A 28 -15.22 4.97 -5.55
CA GLY A 28 -15.91 6.24 -5.71
C GLY A 28 -16.47 6.44 -7.10
N GLN A 29 -17.37 7.40 -7.25
CA GLN A 29 -17.82 7.87 -8.57
C GLN A 29 -16.85 8.93 -9.07
N LEU A 30 -16.57 8.92 -10.37
CA LEU A 30 -15.82 9.99 -11.01
C LEU A 30 -16.74 11.18 -11.27
N PRO A 31 -16.23 12.43 -11.26
CA PRO A 31 -17.01 13.59 -11.66
C PRO A 31 -17.55 13.42 -13.09
N GLY A 32 -18.87 13.48 -13.27
CA GLY A 32 -19.53 13.27 -14.56
C GLY A 32 -19.88 11.83 -14.91
N GLU A 33 -19.56 10.85 -14.05
CA GLU A 33 -19.93 9.44 -14.20
C GLU A 33 -20.89 9.04 -13.07
N GLU A 34 -22.20 9.11 -13.36
CA GLU A 34 -23.27 8.90 -12.37
C GLU A 34 -23.60 7.41 -12.16
N THR A 35 -23.27 6.54 -13.11
CA THR A 35 -23.72 5.14 -13.14
C THR A 35 -22.70 4.14 -12.61
N ASN A 36 -21.39 4.40 -12.78
CA ASN A 36 -20.33 3.45 -12.45
C ASN A 36 -19.42 3.97 -11.34
N LYS A 37 -18.98 3.06 -10.46
CA LYS A 37 -17.94 3.36 -9.46
C LYS A 37 -16.61 2.80 -9.95
N VAL A 38 -15.57 3.61 -9.84
CA VAL A 38 -14.19 3.16 -10.00
C VAL A 38 -13.64 2.69 -8.66
N SER A 39 -12.63 1.82 -8.70
CA SER A 39 -11.94 1.41 -7.47
C SER A 39 -10.44 1.20 -7.65
N VAL A 40 -9.71 1.37 -6.55
CA VAL A 40 -8.28 1.05 -6.44
C VAL A 40 -8.10 0.15 -5.23
N ASP A 41 -7.54 -1.03 -5.44
CA ASP A 41 -7.10 -1.94 -4.38
C ASP A 41 -5.58 -2.06 -4.36
N ARG A 42 -5.02 -2.14 -3.16
CA ARG A 42 -3.59 -2.31 -2.92
C ARG A 42 -3.35 -3.30 -1.80
N VAL A 43 -2.49 -4.28 -2.05
CA VAL A 43 -1.88 -5.13 -1.03
C VAL A 43 -0.39 -4.78 -0.93
N ASN A 44 0.08 -4.54 0.29
CA ASN A 44 1.48 -4.39 0.62
C ASN A 44 1.87 -5.52 1.57
N ILE A 45 2.95 -6.22 1.30
CA ILE A 45 3.57 -7.17 2.23
C ILE A 45 5.02 -6.77 2.37
N GLY A 46 5.50 -6.60 3.60
CA GLY A 46 6.84 -6.10 3.81
C GLY A 46 7.44 -6.44 5.16
N ALA A 47 8.71 -6.12 5.27
CA ALA A 47 9.49 -6.24 6.48
C ALA A 47 10.27 -4.95 6.71
N GLY A 48 10.53 -4.64 7.98
CA GLY A 48 11.38 -3.51 8.33
C GLY A 48 12.26 -3.79 9.54
N TRP A 49 13.33 -3.01 9.61
CA TRP A 49 14.37 -3.10 10.62
C TRP A 49 14.70 -1.71 11.17
N TYR A 50 14.37 -1.52 12.44
CA TYR A 50 14.83 -0.40 13.25
C TYR A 50 16.32 -0.60 13.58
N LEU A 51 17.18 0.06 12.80
CA LEU A 51 18.63 0.10 13.03
C LEU A 51 18.92 0.83 14.36
N THR A 52 18.16 1.89 14.63
CA THR A 52 18.10 2.61 15.91
C THR A 52 16.64 3.00 16.19
N ASN A 53 16.37 3.66 17.32
CA ASN A 53 15.03 4.18 17.61
C ASN A 53 14.58 5.25 16.61
N ASN A 54 15.52 5.88 15.90
CA ASN A 54 15.28 7.00 14.99
C ASN A 54 15.52 6.63 13.51
N ILE A 55 16.05 5.43 13.24
CA ILE A 55 16.42 4.99 11.89
C ILE A 55 15.74 3.65 11.60
N LEU A 56 14.91 3.64 10.55
CA LEU A 56 14.22 2.46 10.04
C LEU A 56 14.62 2.23 8.59
N THR A 57 14.87 0.97 8.21
CA THR A 57 14.88 0.55 6.81
C THR A 57 13.78 -0.46 6.59
N LYS A 58 13.03 -0.34 5.49
CA LYS A 58 11.98 -1.31 5.14
C LYS A 58 12.00 -1.66 3.66
N ILE A 59 11.49 -2.84 3.36
CA ILE A 59 11.25 -3.35 2.02
C ILE A 59 9.83 -3.90 1.95
N GLU A 60 9.12 -3.57 0.88
CA GLU A 60 7.73 -3.94 0.67
C GLU A 60 7.54 -4.41 -0.76
N TYR A 61 6.85 -5.53 -0.95
CA TYR A 61 6.24 -5.88 -2.23
C TYR A 61 4.83 -5.31 -2.28
N VAL A 62 4.51 -4.61 -3.36
CA VAL A 62 3.24 -3.93 -3.56
C VAL A 62 2.56 -4.48 -4.79
N SER A 63 1.27 -4.78 -4.64
CA SER A 63 0.38 -5.11 -5.75
C SER A 63 -0.81 -4.17 -5.69
N GLN A 64 -0.95 -3.31 -6.69
CA GLN A 64 -2.07 -2.39 -6.82
C GLN A 64 -2.75 -2.53 -8.18
N ASN A 65 -4.07 -2.50 -8.17
CA ASN A 65 -4.90 -2.51 -9.37
C ASN A 65 -5.83 -1.29 -9.41
N TYR A 66 -6.03 -0.75 -10.60
CA TYR A 66 -7.08 0.24 -10.91
C TYR A 66 -8.19 -0.47 -11.69
N ASN A 67 -9.40 -0.48 -11.13
CA ASN A 67 -10.53 -1.23 -11.67
C ASN A 67 -11.67 -0.30 -12.11
N ASP A 68 -12.35 -0.70 -13.19
CA ASP A 68 -13.58 -0.09 -13.70
C ASP A 68 -13.44 1.37 -14.17
N TYR A 69 -12.22 1.80 -14.46
CA TYR A 69 -11.95 3.13 -15.03
C TYR A 69 -12.39 3.20 -16.50
N PRO A 70 -12.96 4.34 -16.95
CA PRO A 70 -13.33 4.56 -18.35
C PRO A 70 -12.18 4.31 -19.33
N THR A 71 -12.48 3.78 -20.51
CA THR A 71 -11.47 3.36 -21.48
C THR A 71 -10.58 4.49 -22.02
N GLN A 72 -11.04 5.75 -21.91
CA GLN A 72 -10.26 6.93 -22.33
C GLN A 72 -9.28 7.42 -21.24
N MET A 73 -9.34 6.85 -20.03
CA MET A 73 -8.48 7.21 -18.91
C MET A 73 -7.23 6.33 -18.85
N ASN A 74 -6.11 6.91 -18.41
CA ASN A 74 -4.82 6.21 -18.30
C ASN A 74 -4.85 5.10 -17.24
N GLU A 75 -5.75 5.23 -16.26
CA GLU A 75 -5.95 4.33 -15.15
C GLU A 75 -6.70 3.05 -15.54
N ASN A 76 -7.33 3.01 -16.74
CA ASN A 76 -8.05 1.83 -17.19
C ASN A 76 -7.10 0.62 -17.33
N GLY A 77 -7.29 -0.36 -16.44
CA GLY A 77 -6.45 -1.56 -16.38
C GLY A 77 -5.02 -1.31 -15.89
N ALA A 78 -4.72 -0.11 -15.38
CA ALA A 78 -3.41 0.22 -14.85
C ALA A 78 -3.10 -0.61 -13.60
N LYS A 79 -1.84 -1.01 -13.45
CA LYS A 79 -1.36 -1.81 -12.32
C LYS A 79 0.03 -1.40 -11.89
N PHE A 80 0.30 -1.57 -10.60
CA PHE A 80 1.65 -1.50 -10.06
C PHE A 80 1.96 -2.79 -9.33
N HIS A 81 2.97 -3.52 -9.82
CA HIS A 81 3.54 -4.69 -9.15
C HIS A 81 5.04 -4.45 -9.02
N GLY A 82 5.51 -4.30 -7.80
CA GLY A 82 6.89 -3.88 -7.61
C GLY A 82 7.36 -3.92 -6.17
N ILE A 83 8.64 -3.63 -6.03
CA ILE A 83 9.31 -3.55 -4.74
C ILE A 83 9.50 -2.07 -4.40
N ASN A 84 9.15 -1.70 -3.17
CA ASN A 84 9.49 -0.43 -2.56
C ASN A 84 10.58 -0.66 -1.50
N ILE A 85 11.62 0.16 -1.49
CA ILE A 85 12.68 0.14 -0.47
C ILE A 85 12.77 1.56 0.08
N GLU A 86 12.71 1.68 1.40
CA GLU A 86 12.68 2.98 2.07
C GLU A 86 13.61 3.00 3.27
N ALA A 87 14.33 4.10 3.44
CA ALA A 87 15.07 4.44 4.65
C ALA A 87 14.45 5.69 5.26
N VAL A 88 14.14 5.63 6.56
CA VAL A 88 13.48 6.69 7.31
C VAL A 88 14.41 7.15 8.44
N VAL A 89 14.59 8.47 8.55
CA VAL A 89 15.32 9.13 9.63
C VAL A 89 14.37 10.11 10.31
N ALA A 90 14.15 9.94 11.62
CA ALA A 90 13.35 10.83 12.45
C ALA A 90 14.26 11.68 13.38
N PHE A 91 14.03 13.00 13.41
CA PHE A 91 14.80 13.97 14.19
C PHE A 91 14.07 14.40 15.46
#